data_AF-A0ABC8TJB3-F1
#
_entry.id   AF-A0ABC8TJB3-F1
#
_cell.length_a   1.000
_cell.length_b   1.000
_cell.length_c   1.000
_cell.angle_alpha   90.00
_cell.angle_beta   90.00
_cell.angle_gamma   90.00
#
_symmetry.space_group_name_H-M   'P 1'
#
loop_
_entity.id
_entity.type
_entity.pdbx_description
1 polymer ?
#
loop_
_entity_poly.entity_id
_entity_poly.type
_entity_poly.pdbx_seq_one_letter_code
_entity_poly.pdbx_strand_id
1 'polypeptide(L)'
;MEADPNSSSSFSSIFSEKNFRLPDDTVFFSIFPDFSIPSTPQSSSTSTSELSSQLQSLHLQILQTLSPYTSDYIWQHEPFTVSLSSPTATCICSASIPHLHGKLRYGDNLDDEWFIVFLLFHTSLHFPNLSIRVWDTDGEFLLIETAFHLPRWLNPDTATNRIFIRNGHLHIVPKTVFPQTPSLFDSLSYIMKFETKTEATESVQLAIKNKIADYPERAKKNVHRVRVRVPVSVAQVLKHEPCLISLAVEGFYDRDIDTMKFAAKMGKFMPKGTGEEMVTVSVRMSRAMYAQLVQQTFQAPKCYPMPVRTDVRAYVEAELGMKITCGFEMMYQMRKKEGLEGKGSTWEKFMESLERSGYFQGLLPGSKEYKRLIENAEEYYRNSSLHSRA
;
A
#
# COMPACT_ATOMS: atom_id res chain seq x y z
N MET A 1 -46.38 -1.30 45.29
CA MET A 1 -46.41 -2.66 44.73
C MET A 1 -46.69 -2.45 43.24
N GLU A 2 -45.79 -2.93 42.37
CA GLU A 2 -45.71 -2.68 40.91
C GLU A 2 -45.39 -1.21 40.53
N ALA A 3 -44.62 -0.85 39.50
CA ALA A 3 -43.61 -1.48 38.64
C ALA A 3 -42.89 -0.31 37.91
N ASP A 4 -41.57 -0.38 37.68
CA ASP A 4 -40.89 0.07 36.44
C ASP A 4 -39.35 -0.01 36.60
N PRO A 5 -38.63 -0.73 35.71
CA PRO A 5 -37.18 -0.69 35.64
C PRO A 5 -36.74 0.06 34.38
N ASN A 6 -36.18 1.27 34.53
CA ASN A 6 -35.31 1.81 33.48
C ASN A 6 -34.32 2.85 34.00
N SER A 7 -33.12 2.79 33.44
CA SER A 7 -31.95 3.66 33.63
C SER A 7 -31.03 3.33 34.83
N SER A 8 -30.00 2.54 34.57
CA SER A 8 -28.66 2.84 35.05
C SER A 8 -27.60 2.17 34.18
N SER A 9 -26.94 3.02 33.39
CA SER A 9 -25.52 2.98 33.06
C SER A 9 -24.78 1.62 33.20
N SER A 10 -24.56 0.94 32.08
CA SER A 10 -23.43 0.01 31.96
C SER A 10 -22.32 0.69 31.15
N PHE A 11 -21.36 1.26 31.88
CA PHE A 11 -19.99 1.46 31.39
C PHE A 11 -19.45 0.09 30.97
N SER A 12 -19.55 -0.25 29.68
CA SER A 12 -18.98 -1.49 29.15
C SER A 12 -17.78 -1.16 28.27
N SER A 13 -16.61 -1.24 28.92
CA SER A 13 -15.31 -1.64 28.38
C SER A 13 -14.81 -0.96 27.09
N ILE A 14 -13.94 0.02 27.30
CA ILE A 14 -13.07 0.70 26.32
C ILE A 14 -11.94 -0.23 25.77
N PHE A 15 -11.99 -1.54 26.04
CA PHE A 15 -10.94 -2.47 25.62
C PHE A 15 -11.52 -3.76 25.03
N SER A 16 -12.10 -3.70 23.83
CA SER A 16 -12.28 -4.91 23.00
C SER A 16 -12.60 -4.61 21.52
N GLU A 17 -11.99 -3.60 20.92
CA GLU A 17 -11.86 -3.56 19.47
C GLU A 17 -10.39 -3.77 19.14
N LYS A 18 -10.10 -4.86 18.41
CA LYS A 18 -8.79 -5.08 17.81
C LYS A 18 -8.53 -3.91 16.87
N ASN A 19 -7.85 -2.89 17.38
CA ASN A 19 -7.24 -1.85 16.58
C ASN A 19 -6.25 -2.54 15.63
N PHE A 20 -6.70 -2.89 14.43
CA PHE A 20 -5.82 -2.84 13.26
C PHE A 20 -5.43 -1.37 13.11
N ARG A 21 -4.45 -0.91 13.89
CA ARG A 21 -3.80 0.36 13.58
C ARG A 21 -3.24 0.17 12.18
N LEU A 22 -3.83 0.88 11.22
CA LEU A 22 -3.26 0.95 9.88
C LEU A 22 -1.81 1.43 10.05
N PRO A 23 -0.85 0.86 9.29
CA PRO A 23 0.52 1.32 9.35
C PRO A 23 0.57 2.82 9.05
N ASP A 24 1.22 3.61 9.93
CA ASP A 24 1.32 5.09 9.87
C ASP A 24 2.03 5.61 8.60
N ASP A 25 2.42 4.72 7.69
CA ASP A 25 3.22 4.92 6.48
C ASP A 25 2.47 4.47 5.21
N THR A 26 1.15 4.68 5.16
CA THR A 26 0.27 4.23 4.07
C THR A 26 -0.48 5.38 3.42
N VAL A 27 -0.42 5.45 2.08
CA VAL A 27 -1.27 6.32 1.28
C VAL A 27 -2.46 5.54 0.72
N PHE A 28 -3.62 6.18 0.76
CA PHE A 28 -4.88 5.68 0.25
C PHE A 28 -5.39 6.60 -0.85
N PHE A 29 -6.07 6.03 -1.84
CA PHE A 29 -6.75 6.82 -2.84
C PHE A 29 -8.03 6.17 -3.33
N SER A 30 -8.94 6.99 -3.84
CA SER A 30 -10.19 6.56 -4.48
C SER A 30 -10.46 7.40 -5.71
N ILE A 31 -10.85 6.75 -6.80
CA ILE A 31 -11.08 7.32 -8.13
C ILE A 31 -12.56 7.11 -8.46
N PHE A 32 -13.32 8.21 -8.48
CA PHE A 32 -14.75 8.23 -8.74
C PHE A 32 -15.00 8.72 -10.18
N PRO A 33 -15.36 7.83 -11.11
CA PRO A 33 -15.79 8.25 -12.44
C PRO A 33 -17.19 8.86 -12.42
N ASP A 34 -17.43 9.86 -13.26
CA ASP A 34 -18.72 10.57 -13.32
C ASP A 34 -19.91 9.62 -13.59
N PHE A 35 -19.70 8.57 -14.39
CA PHE A 35 -20.74 7.58 -14.71
C PHE A 35 -21.16 6.72 -13.50
N SER A 36 -20.36 6.65 -12.44
CA SER A 36 -20.69 5.89 -11.23
C SER A 36 -21.42 6.72 -10.17
N ILE A 37 -21.49 8.03 -10.34
CA ILE A 37 -22.20 8.95 -9.45
C ILE A 37 -23.69 8.92 -9.84
N PRO A 38 -24.60 8.46 -8.96
CA PRO A 38 -26.01 8.38 -9.32
C PRO A 38 -26.64 9.79 -9.44
N SER A 39 -27.62 9.96 -10.32
CA SER A 39 -28.29 11.26 -10.50
C SER A 39 -29.07 11.71 -9.25
N THR A 40 -29.54 10.76 -8.45
CA THR A 40 -30.13 10.98 -7.12
C THR A 40 -29.66 9.88 -6.16
N PRO A 41 -29.58 10.14 -4.83
CA PRO A 41 -29.11 9.15 -3.85
C PRO A 41 -29.89 7.82 -3.82
N GLN A 42 -31.09 7.77 -4.43
CA GLN A 42 -32.01 6.62 -4.42
C GLN A 42 -32.24 6.01 -5.82
N SER A 43 -31.64 6.55 -6.88
CA SER A 43 -31.83 6.04 -8.25
C SER A 43 -30.68 5.12 -8.67
N SER A 44 -30.82 3.82 -8.46
CA SER A 44 -29.99 2.79 -9.10
C SER A 44 -30.63 2.41 -10.45
N SER A 45 -30.59 3.29 -11.45
CA SER A 45 -31.17 3.00 -12.77
C SER A 45 -30.19 2.26 -13.69
N THR A 46 -28.89 2.28 -13.39
CA THR A 46 -27.87 1.57 -14.16
C THR A 46 -27.83 0.11 -13.73
N SER A 47 -27.86 -0.82 -14.69
CA SER A 47 -27.70 -2.24 -14.37
C SER A 47 -26.33 -2.44 -13.69
N THR A 48 -26.30 -3.10 -12.53
CA THR A 48 -25.06 -3.34 -11.75
C THR A 48 -23.97 -4.01 -12.59
N SER A 49 -24.38 -4.83 -13.57
CA SER A 49 -23.50 -5.49 -14.53
C SER A 49 -22.79 -4.51 -15.47
N GLU A 50 -23.52 -3.55 -16.04
CA GLU A 50 -22.96 -2.56 -16.97
C GLU A 50 -21.96 -1.63 -16.26
N LEU A 51 -22.31 -1.17 -15.05
CA LEU A 51 -21.43 -0.33 -14.24
C LEU A 51 -20.13 -1.07 -13.88
N SER A 52 -20.23 -2.36 -13.53
CA SER A 52 -19.06 -3.20 -13.24
C SER A 52 -18.16 -3.35 -14.47
N SER A 53 -18.73 -3.52 -15.66
CA SER A 53 -18.00 -3.60 -16.92
C SER A 53 -17.28 -2.29 -17.25
N GLN A 54 -17.95 -1.15 -17.07
CA GLN A 54 -17.37 0.18 -17.28
C GLN A 54 -16.22 0.46 -16.30
N LEU A 55 -16.39 0.13 -15.02
CA LEU A 55 -15.32 0.23 -14.02
C LEU A 55 -14.12 -0.67 -14.36
N GLN A 56 -14.38 -1.91 -14.80
CA GLN A 56 -13.33 -2.82 -15.22
C GLN A 56 -12.57 -2.31 -16.44
N SER A 57 -13.27 -1.74 -17.43
CA SER A 57 -12.65 -1.11 -18.59
C SER A 57 -11.78 0.08 -18.19
N LEU A 58 -12.30 0.96 -17.33
CA LEU A 58 -11.55 2.11 -16.82
C LEU A 58 -10.30 1.67 -16.04
N HIS A 59 -10.43 0.64 -15.20
CA HIS A 59 -9.31 0.07 -14.46
C HIS A 59 -8.18 -0.37 -15.38
N LEU A 60 -8.49 -1.14 -16.45
CA LEU A 60 -7.49 -1.58 -17.41
C LEU A 60 -6.86 -0.42 -18.17
N GLN A 61 -7.66 0.60 -18.55
CA GLN A 61 -7.15 1.79 -19.21
C GLN A 61 -6.19 2.58 -18.32
N ILE A 62 -6.50 2.76 -17.04
CA ILE A 62 -5.61 3.42 -16.07
C ILE A 62 -4.30 2.64 -15.92
N LEU A 63 -4.36 1.32 -15.74
CA LEU A 63 -3.15 0.50 -15.64
C LEU A 63 -2.28 0.60 -16.90
N GLN A 64 -2.91 0.61 -18.07
CA GLN A 64 -2.19 0.76 -19.35
C GLN A 64 -1.54 2.14 -19.46
N THR A 65 -2.25 3.22 -19.10
CA THR A 65 -1.71 4.59 -19.11
C THR A 65 -0.54 4.76 -18.14
N LEU A 66 -0.58 4.09 -16.97
CA LEU A 66 0.44 4.24 -15.93
C LEU A 66 1.62 3.26 -16.04
N SER A 67 1.47 2.16 -16.78
CA SER A 67 2.51 1.13 -16.96
C SER A 67 3.89 1.68 -17.37
N PRO A 68 4.02 2.67 -18.28
CA PRO A 68 5.32 3.24 -18.62
C PRO A 68 6.08 3.88 -17.44
N TYR A 69 5.37 4.28 -16.38
CA TYR A 69 5.96 4.87 -15.19
C TYR A 69 6.19 3.85 -14.07
N THR A 70 5.35 2.83 -13.96
CA THR A 70 5.33 1.92 -12.81
C THR A 70 6.04 0.59 -13.04
N SER A 71 6.15 0.10 -14.29
CA SER A 71 6.65 -1.25 -14.58
C SER A 71 8.11 -1.49 -14.20
N ASP A 72 8.97 -0.48 -14.39
CA ASP A 72 10.41 -0.56 -14.06
C ASP A 72 10.75 0.07 -12.70
N TYR A 73 9.75 0.59 -11.97
CA TYR A 73 9.96 1.29 -10.71
C TYR A 73 10.04 0.31 -9.53
N ILE A 74 11.01 0.51 -8.65
CA ILE A 74 11.24 -0.33 -7.47
C ILE A 74 10.62 0.36 -6.25
N TRP A 75 9.40 -0.04 -5.92
CA TRP A 75 8.66 0.43 -4.75
C TRP A 75 9.29 -0.06 -3.44
N GLN A 76 9.18 0.73 -2.38
CA GLN A 76 9.77 0.45 -1.07
C GLN A 76 9.12 -0.74 -0.36
N HIS A 77 7.79 -0.84 -0.33
CA HIS A 77 7.08 -2.00 0.26
C HIS A 77 6.12 -2.61 -0.75
N GLU A 78 5.13 -1.85 -1.20
CA GLU A 78 4.05 -2.36 -2.06
C GLU A 78 4.05 -1.66 -3.41
N PRO A 79 3.79 -2.39 -4.53
CA PRO A 79 3.66 -1.76 -5.83
C PRO A 79 2.34 -0.97 -5.95
N PHE A 80 2.32 0.03 -6.83
CA PHE A 80 1.09 0.74 -7.15
C PHE A 80 0.04 -0.24 -7.71
N THR A 81 -1.09 -0.35 -7.02
CA THR A 81 -2.20 -1.22 -7.41
C THR A 81 -3.52 -0.45 -7.39
N VAL A 82 -4.39 -0.82 -8.33
CA VAL A 82 -5.76 -0.30 -8.41
C VAL A 82 -6.69 -1.50 -8.33
N SER A 83 -7.75 -1.37 -7.53
CA SER A 83 -8.75 -2.38 -7.28
C SER A 83 -10.14 -1.80 -7.48
N LEU A 84 -11.09 -2.64 -7.89
CA LEU A 84 -12.49 -2.26 -7.98
C LEU A 84 -13.11 -2.29 -6.57
N SER A 85 -13.94 -1.30 -6.25
CA SER A 85 -14.72 -1.30 -5.01
C SER A 85 -15.69 -2.48 -4.98
N SER A 86 -15.68 -3.27 -3.90
CA SER A 86 -16.65 -4.35 -3.69
C SER A 86 -17.72 -3.93 -2.66
N PRO A 87 -19.02 -4.19 -2.91
CA PRO A 87 -20.09 -3.94 -1.92
C PRO A 87 -19.96 -4.78 -0.64
N THR A 88 -19.18 -5.86 -0.66
CA THR A 88 -19.11 -6.88 0.42
C THR A 88 -17.79 -6.91 1.17
N ALA A 89 -16.82 -6.04 0.85
CA ALA A 89 -15.49 -6.07 1.46
C ALA A 89 -15.12 -4.76 2.17
N THR A 90 -14.13 -4.89 3.05
CA THR A 90 -13.34 -3.93 3.84
C THR A 90 -12.69 -2.77 3.04
N CYS A 91 -13.43 -2.12 2.13
CA CYS A 91 -13.02 -0.84 1.55
C CYS A 91 -12.92 0.16 2.69
N ILE A 92 -11.69 0.58 3.03
CA ILE A 92 -11.43 1.65 4.01
C ILE A 92 -12.18 2.94 3.56
N CYS A 93 -12.28 3.09 2.24
CA CYS A 93 -13.26 3.87 1.51
C CYS A 93 -14.69 3.40 1.78
N SER A 94 -15.29 3.77 2.91
CA SER A 94 -16.71 3.55 3.23
C SER A 94 -17.66 4.35 2.31
N ALA A 95 -17.59 4.11 1.00
CA ALA A 95 -18.35 4.81 -0.02
C ALA A 95 -19.40 3.88 -0.62
N SER A 96 -20.67 4.28 -0.53
CA SER A 96 -21.80 3.63 -1.22
C SER A 96 -21.74 3.79 -2.76
N ILE A 97 -20.77 4.54 -3.26
CA ILE A 97 -20.60 4.88 -4.67
C ILE A 97 -19.57 3.94 -5.28
N PRO A 98 -19.89 3.19 -6.34
CA PRO A 98 -18.93 2.33 -7.02
C PRO A 98 -17.74 3.12 -7.57
N HIS A 99 -16.52 2.67 -7.31
CA HIS A 99 -15.29 3.40 -7.61
C HIS A 99 -14.09 2.47 -7.78
N LEU A 100 -12.95 3.02 -8.19
CA LEU A 100 -11.67 2.32 -8.09
C LEU A 100 -10.92 2.86 -6.88
N HIS A 101 -10.13 2.04 -6.21
CA HIS A 101 -9.33 2.48 -5.08
C HIS A 101 -7.99 1.76 -5.05
N GLY A 102 -7.09 2.28 -4.24
CA GLY A 102 -5.84 1.62 -3.93
C GLY A 102 -5.33 2.06 -2.58
N LYS A 103 -4.40 1.26 -2.06
CA LYS A 103 -3.58 1.60 -0.91
C LYS A 103 -2.16 1.17 -1.21
N LEU A 104 -1.20 1.91 -0.69
CA LEU A 104 0.21 1.58 -0.83
C LEU A 104 0.93 1.99 0.44
N ARG A 105 1.66 1.04 1.02
CA ARG A 105 2.61 1.33 2.08
C ARG A 105 3.90 1.89 1.50
N TYR A 106 4.24 3.14 1.82
CA TYR A 106 5.44 3.81 1.32
C TYR A 106 6.62 3.71 2.29
N GLY A 107 6.38 3.35 3.56
CA GLY A 107 7.44 3.20 4.55
C GLY A 107 8.16 4.51 4.84
N ASP A 108 9.48 4.46 4.88
CA ASP A 108 10.32 5.67 5.01
C ASP A 108 10.55 6.40 3.68
N ASN A 109 10.02 5.89 2.55
CA ASN A 109 10.30 6.42 1.22
C ASN A 109 9.22 7.42 0.78
N LEU A 110 9.28 8.65 1.29
CA LEU A 110 8.35 9.73 0.91
C LEU A 110 8.32 10.02 -0.61
N ASP A 111 9.37 9.65 -1.36
CA ASP A 111 9.34 9.79 -2.81
C ASP A 111 8.29 8.88 -3.47
N ASP A 112 7.93 7.73 -2.85
CA ASP A 112 6.85 6.84 -3.33
C ASP A 112 5.48 7.50 -3.14
N GLU A 113 5.24 8.14 -1.99
CA GLU A 113 4.01 8.90 -1.70
C GLU A 113 3.79 9.99 -2.77
N TRP A 114 4.80 10.83 -3.00
CA TRP A 114 4.68 11.92 -3.98
C TRP A 114 4.67 11.43 -5.43
N PHE A 115 5.28 10.27 -5.72
CA PHE A 115 5.14 9.65 -7.02
C PHE A 115 3.69 9.22 -7.27
N ILE A 116 2.98 8.71 -6.26
CA ILE A 116 1.56 8.37 -6.36
C ILE A 116 0.72 9.62 -6.62
N VAL A 117 0.99 10.73 -5.92
CA VAL A 117 0.32 12.01 -6.21
C VAL A 117 0.50 12.39 -7.68
N PHE A 118 1.72 12.31 -8.22
CA PHE A 118 1.96 12.54 -9.65
C PHE A 118 1.13 11.59 -10.54
N LEU A 119 1.12 10.28 -10.25
CA LEU A 119 0.35 9.30 -11.04
C LEU A 119 -1.16 9.61 -11.02
N LEU A 120 -1.71 10.05 -9.89
CA LEU A 120 -3.11 10.42 -9.75
C LEU A 120 -3.44 11.72 -10.49
N PHE A 121 -2.58 12.73 -10.41
CA PHE A 121 -2.72 13.95 -11.22
C PHE A 121 -2.68 13.63 -12.71
N HIS A 122 -1.71 12.82 -13.15
CA HIS A 122 -1.58 12.37 -14.54
C HIS A 122 -2.83 11.58 -15.00
N THR A 123 -3.35 10.70 -14.14
CA THR A 123 -4.60 9.96 -14.39
C THR A 123 -5.77 10.91 -14.58
N SER A 124 -5.96 11.89 -13.68
CA SER A 124 -7.06 12.86 -13.77
C SER A 124 -6.98 13.76 -15.00
N LEU A 125 -5.77 14.03 -15.50
CA LEU A 125 -5.56 14.82 -16.71
C LEU A 125 -5.89 14.00 -17.97
N HIS A 126 -5.52 12.72 -17.99
CA HIS A 126 -5.80 11.82 -19.12
C HIS A 126 -7.28 11.39 -19.17
N PHE A 127 -7.94 11.31 -18.02
CA PHE A 127 -9.35 10.96 -17.87
C PHE A 127 -10.07 12.09 -17.10
N PRO A 128 -10.52 13.16 -17.78
CA PRO A 128 -11.03 14.37 -17.13
C PRO A 128 -12.34 14.15 -16.36
N ASN A 129 -13.07 13.07 -16.66
CA ASN A 129 -14.32 12.70 -15.99
C ASN A 129 -14.09 11.89 -14.69
N LEU A 130 -12.96 12.10 -14.03
CA LEU A 130 -12.60 11.46 -12.77
C LEU A 130 -12.46 12.49 -11.66
N SER A 131 -13.05 12.19 -10.52
CA SER A 131 -12.79 12.89 -9.26
C SER A 131 -12.01 11.95 -8.35
N ILE A 132 -10.79 12.33 -7.98
CA ILE A 132 -9.87 11.48 -7.22
C ILE A 132 -9.66 12.05 -5.83
N ARG A 133 -9.69 11.19 -4.81
CA ARG A 133 -9.28 11.52 -3.44
C ARG A 133 -7.96 10.81 -3.14
N VAL A 134 -7.09 11.46 -2.38
CA VAL A 134 -5.84 10.87 -1.90
C VAL A 134 -5.56 11.41 -0.50
N TRP A 135 -5.26 10.51 0.44
CA TRP A 135 -5.03 10.82 1.85
C TRP A 135 -4.08 9.78 2.45
N ASP A 136 -3.45 10.10 3.57
CA ASP A 136 -2.61 9.17 4.33
C ASP A 136 -3.26 8.86 5.69
N THR A 137 -2.53 8.24 6.61
CA THR A 137 -3.01 7.94 7.96
C THR A 137 -3.27 9.18 8.82
N ASP A 138 -2.66 10.33 8.49
CA ASP A 138 -2.83 11.61 9.18
C ASP A 138 -3.94 12.47 8.55
N GLY A 139 -4.39 12.12 7.34
CA GLY A 139 -5.53 12.71 6.65
C GLY A 139 -5.15 13.34 5.31
N GLU A 140 -5.60 14.58 5.09
CA GLU A 140 -5.45 15.27 3.80
C GLU A 140 -4.05 15.90 3.66
N PHE A 141 -3.01 15.07 3.48
CA PHE A 141 -1.60 15.52 3.49
C PHE A 141 -1.23 16.53 2.38
N LEU A 142 -1.99 16.58 1.27
CA LEU A 142 -1.82 17.63 0.25
C LEU A 142 -2.03 19.05 0.82
N LEU A 143 -2.81 19.16 1.91
CA LEU A 143 -3.05 20.43 2.61
C LEU A 143 -1.82 20.91 3.38
N ILE A 144 -0.88 20.02 3.72
CA ILE A 144 0.37 20.38 4.38
C ILE A 144 1.25 21.18 3.42
N GLU A 145 1.42 20.69 2.18
CA GLU A 145 2.21 21.36 1.15
C GLU A 145 1.61 22.73 0.76
N THR A 146 0.29 22.87 0.89
CA THR A 146 -0.44 24.08 0.48
C THR A 146 -0.80 25.00 1.64
N ALA A 147 -0.38 24.71 2.86
CA ALA A 147 -0.89 25.30 4.10
C ALA A 147 -0.90 26.84 4.12
N PHE A 148 0.12 27.49 3.56
CA PHE A 148 0.24 28.96 3.52
C PHE A 148 -0.72 29.65 2.52
N HIS A 149 -1.42 28.87 1.70
CA HIS A 149 -2.29 29.34 0.65
C HIS A 149 -3.76 28.92 0.84
N LEU A 150 -4.04 28.14 1.88
CA LEU A 150 -5.38 27.62 2.14
C LEU A 150 -6.34 28.71 2.66
N PRO A 151 -7.64 28.60 2.34
CA PRO A 151 -8.67 29.39 3.00
C PRO A 151 -8.64 29.17 4.52
N ARG A 152 -8.76 30.24 5.32
CA ARG A 152 -8.71 30.18 6.80
C ARG A 152 -9.69 29.21 7.45
N TRP A 153 -10.79 28.89 6.77
CA TRP A 153 -11.80 27.97 7.29
C TRP A 153 -11.41 26.50 7.14
N LEU A 154 -10.49 26.18 6.23
CA LEU A 154 -10.12 24.82 5.87
C LEU A 154 -9.03 24.32 6.82
N ASN A 155 -9.35 23.27 7.57
CA ASN A 155 -8.52 22.64 8.58
C ASN A 155 -8.89 21.13 8.67
N PRO A 156 -8.17 20.31 9.46
CA PRO A 156 -8.45 18.87 9.53
C PRO A 156 -9.92 18.53 9.84
N ASP A 157 -10.57 19.31 10.71
CA ASP A 157 -11.97 19.07 11.10
C ASP A 157 -12.99 19.37 9.99
N THR A 158 -12.62 20.22 9.02
CA THR A 158 -13.53 20.70 7.97
C THR A 158 -13.21 20.16 6.58
N ALA A 159 -12.05 19.53 6.39
CA ALA A 159 -11.57 19.06 5.09
C ALA A 159 -12.27 17.80 4.57
N THR A 160 -12.90 17.03 5.45
CA THR A 160 -13.58 15.77 5.11
C THR A 160 -14.54 15.94 3.93
N ASN A 161 -14.36 15.10 2.92
CA ASN A 161 -15.12 15.10 1.65
C ASN A 161 -15.06 16.43 0.89
N ARG A 162 -13.99 17.23 0.99
CA ARG A 162 -13.86 18.50 0.24
C ARG A 162 -12.70 18.55 -0.72
N ILE A 163 -11.70 17.70 -0.56
CA ILE A 163 -10.45 17.75 -1.32
C ILE A 163 -10.49 16.69 -2.40
N PHE A 164 -10.33 17.12 -3.65
CA PHE A 164 -10.34 16.23 -4.81
C PHE A 164 -9.31 16.67 -5.84
N ILE A 165 -8.76 15.73 -6.60
CA ILE A 165 -7.98 15.97 -7.81
C ILE A 165 -8.92 15.68 -8.99
N ARG A 166 -9.06 16.63 -9.91
CA ARG A 166 -9.87 16.48 -11.13
C ARG A 166 -9.23 17.29 -12.24
N ASN A 167 -9.20 16.73 -13.46
CA ASN A 167 -8.71 17.44 -14.64
C ASN A 167 -7.31 18.07 -14.45
N GLY A 168 -6.41 17.39 -13.72
CA GLY A 168 -5.07 17.86 -13.40
C GLY A 168 -4.96 19.00 -12.37
N HIS A 169 -6.05 19.33 -11.67
CA HIS A 169 -6.12 20.43 -10.70
C HIS A 169 -6.62 19.93 -9.34
N LEU A 170 -6.24 20.64 -8.28
CA LEU A 170 -6.80 20.43 -6.94
C LEU A 170 -8.12 21.20 -6.82
N HIS A 171 -9.16 20.55 -6.29
CA HIS A 171 -10.48 21.11 -6.06
C HIS A 171 -10.79 21.09 -4.55
N ILE A 172 -11.36 22.19 -4.06
CA ILE A 172 -11.79 22.39 -2.69
C ILE A 172 -13.28 22.75 -2.71
N VAL A 173 -14.14 21.87 -2.19
CA VAL A 173 -15.58 22.11 -2.09
C VAL A 173 -15.86 23.25 -1.09
N PRO A 174 -16.45 24.39 -1.52
CA PRO A 174 -16.56 25.58 -0.68
C PRO A 174 -17.45 25.40 0.55
N LYS A 175 -17.01 25.92 1.70
CA LYS A 175 -17.83 26.00 2.92
C LYS A 175 -19.07 26.90 2.79
N THR A 176 -19.06 27.85 1.85
CA THR A 176 -20.21 28.72 1.57
C THR A 176 -21.40 27.97 0.98
N VAL A 177 -21.14 26.87 0.27
CA VAL A 177 -22.17 26.01 -0.33
C VAL A 177 -22.62 24.95 0.67
N PHE A 178 -21.66 24.36 1.38
CA PHE A 178 -21.90 23.37 2.42
C PHE A 178 -21.35 23.89 3.75
N PRO A 179 -22.17 24.55 4.59
CA PRO A 179 -21.72 25.08 5.88
C PRO A 179 -21.24 23.99 6.85
N GLN A 180 -21.84 22.81 6.75
CA GLN A 180 -21.48 21.58 7.48
C GLN A 180 -20.68 20.64 6.57
N THR A 181 -20.13 19.57 7.13
CA THR A 181 -19.40 18.54 6.37
C THR A 181 -20.34 17.89 5.33
N PRO A 182 -20.03 18.01 4.03
CA PRO A 182 -20.88 17.44 2.99
C PRO A 182 -20.76 15.91 2.97
N SER A 183 -21.81 15.24 2.49
CA SER A 183 -21.69 13.84 2.12
C SER A 183 -20.76 13.70 0.91
N LEU A 184 -20.13 12.53 0.76
CA LEU A 184 -19.29 12.25 -0.42
C LEU A 184 -20.07 12.42 -1.72
N PHE A 185 -21.34 12.01 -1.73
CA PHE A 185 -22.25 12.15 -2.86
C PHE A 185 -22.48 13.63 -3.24
N ASP A 186 -22.75 14.48 -2.25
CA ASP A 186 -23.01 15.91 -2.48
C ASP A 186 -21.78 16.62 -3.04
N SER A 187 -20.61 16.31 -2.50
CA SER A 187 -19.33 16.86 -2.98
C SER A 187 -19.03 16.46 -4.42
N LEU A 188 -19.13 15.17 -4.74
CA LEU A 188 -18.90 14.66 -6.09
C LEU A 188 -19.91 15.26 -7.08
N SER A 189 -21.19 15.30 -6.71
CA SER A 189 -22.25 15.91 -7.52
C SER A 189 -22.01 17.41 -7.76
N TYR A 190 -21.51 18.12 -6.76
CA TYR A 190 -21.21 19.55 -6.86
C TYR A 190 -20.01 19.81 -7.76
N ILE A 191 -18.91 19.04 -7.61
CA ILE A 191 -17.71 19.17 -8.45
C ILE A 191 -18.04 18.90 -9.91
N MET A 192 -18.80 17.84 -10.20
CA MET A 192 -19.19 17.49 -11.56
C MET A 192 -20.02 18.59 -12.24
N LYS A 193 -20.86 19.32 -11.49
CA LYS A 193 -21.71 20.39 -12.02
C LYS A 193 -21.04 21.76 -12.04
N PHE A 194 -20.12 22.02 -11.12
CA PHE A 194 -19.53 23.33 -10.84
C PHE A 194 -18.01 23.26 -10.69
N GLU A 195 -17.33 22.55 -11.60
CA GLU A 195 -15.88 22.33 -11.59
C GLU A 195 -15.09 23.64 -11.36
N THR A 196 -15.41 24.67 -12.14
CA THR A 196 -14.76 26.01 -12.06
C THR A 196 -14.96 26.74 -10.74
N LYS A 197 -16.00 26.40 -9.95
CA LYS A 197 -16.24 26.99 -8.62
C LYS A 197 -15.52 26.25 -7.49
N THR A 198 -15.03 25.05 -7.79
CA THR A 198 -14.34 24.20 -6.82
C THR A 198 -12.83 24.20 -7.04
N GLU A 199 -12.35 24.61 -8.21
CA GLU A 199 -10.91 24.71 -8.48
C GLU A 199 -10.24 25.61 -7.43
N ALA A 200 -9.19 25.08 -6.79
CA ALA A 200 -8.42 25.82 -5.81
C ALA A 200 -7.67 26.99 -6.46
N THR A 201 -7.31 27.99 -5.66
CA THR A 201 -6.61 29.19 -6.13
C THR A 201 -5.28 28.85 -6.81
N GLU A 202 -4.82 29.71 -7.71
CA GLU A 202 -3.55 29.52 -8.43
C GLU A 202 -2.35 29.26 -7.50
N SER A 203 -2.31 29.90 -6.33
CA SER A 203 -1.26 29.67 -5.33
C SER A 203 -1.28 28.25 -4.76
N VAL A 204 -2.47 27.69 -4.53
CA VAL A 204 -2.62 26.29 -4.08
C VAL A 204 -2.25 25.33 -5.22
N GLN A 205 -2.70 25.60 -6.45
CA GLN A 205 -2.34 24.79 -7.61
C GLN A 205 -0.82 24.77 -7.82
N LEU A 206 -0.18 25.94 -7.74
CA LEU A 206 1.26 26.09 -7.99
C LEU A 206 2.10 25.35 -6.94
N ALA A 207 1.71 25.39 -5.67
CA ALA A 207 2.41 24.66 -4.61
C ALA A 207 2.45 23.14 -4.90
N ILE A 208 1.30 22.54 -5.24
CA ILE A 208 1.25 21.11 -5.61
C ILE A 208 1.98 20.85 -6.92
N LYS A 209 1.74 21.66 -7.96
CA LYS A 209 2.39 21.49 -9.29
C LYS A 209 3.90 21.55 -9.17
N ASN A 210 4.46 22.46 -8.37
CA ASN A 210 5.89 22.54 -8.11
C ASN A 210 6.42 21.28 -7.41
N LYS A 211 5.65 20.74 -6.46
CA LYS A 211 6.03 19.52 -5.73
C LYS A 211 6.12 18.29 -6.63
N ILE A 212 5.26 18.19 -7.63
CA ILE A 212 5.23 17.06 -8.58
C ILE A 212 5.90 17.34 -9.95
N ALA A 213 6.44 18.54 -10.17
CA ALA A 213 6.93 19.00 -11.48
C ALA A 213 8.05 18.14 -12.07
N ASP A 214 8.93 17.60 -11.21
CA ASP A 214 10.09 16.81 -11.64
C ASP A 214 9.76 15.35 -11.97
N TYR A 215 8.53 14.90 -11.69
CA TYR A 215 8.10 13.55 -12.05
C TYR A 215 7.71 13.50 -13.54
N PRO A 216 8.03 12.39 -14.24
CA PRO A 216 8.53 11.11 -13.72
C PRO A 216 10.06 11.01 -13.58
N GLU A 217 10.83 12.02 -14.01
CA GLU A 217 12.30 11.94 -14.03
C GLU A 217 12.94 11.85 -12.64
N ARG A 218 12.32 12.46 -11.63
CA ARG A 218 12.69 12.30 -10.22
C ARG A 218 12.67 10.85 -9.77
N ALA A 219 11.60 10.11 -10.10
CA ALA A 219 11.46 8.69 -9.77
C ALA A 219 12.61 7.86 -10.36
N LYS A 220 13.02 8.15 -11.60
CA LYS A 220 14.17 7.49 -12.25
C LYS A 220 15.50 7.85 -11.57
N LYS A 221 15.70 9.12 -11.21
CA LYS A 221 16.90 9.60 -10.50
C LYS A 221 17.02 9.04 -9.07
N ASN A 222 15.90 8.66 -8.46
CA ASN A 222 15.88 8.03 -7.14
C ASN A 222 16.35 6.56 -7.17
N VAL A 223 16.59 5.98 -8.35
CA VAL A 223 17.17 4.63 -8.45
C VAL A 223 18.68 4.71 -8.25
N HIS A 224 19.16 4.11 -7.15
CA HIS A 224 20.57 3.90 -6.89
C HIS A 224 21.03 2.55 -7.43
N ARG A 225 22.20 2.53 -8.10
CA ARG A 225 22.83 1.31 -8.60
C ARG A 225 24.15 1.08 -7.88
N VAL A 226 24.26 -0.07 -7.22
CA VAL A 226 25.40 -0.41 -6.37
C VAL A 226 25.92 -1.81 -6.68
N ARG A 227 27.22 -2.03 -6.48
CA ARG A 227 27.83 -3.36 -6.56
C ARG A 227 27.77 -4.05 -5.20
N VAL A 228 27.34 -5.30 -5.20
CA VAL A 228 27.27 -6.14 -3.99
C VAL A 228 27.84 -7.51 -4.28
N ARG A 229 28.49 -8.11 -3.29
CA ARG A 229 28.94 -9.49 -3.33
C ARG A 229 27.96 -10.35 -2.55
N VAL A 230 27.26 -11.25 -3.22
CA VAL A 230 26.18 -12.07 -2.64
C VAL A 230 26.31 -13.54 -3.08
N PRO A 231 25.64 -14.49 -2.43
CA PRO A 231 25.57 -15.86 -2.91
C PRO A 231 24.91 -15.93 -4.29
N VAL A 232 25.29 -16.93 -5.09
CA VAL A 232 24.72 -17.14 -6.44
C VAL A 232 23.19 -17.22 -6.41
N SER A 233 22.61 -17.85 -5.39
CA SER A 233 21.15 -17.97 -5.21
C SER A 233 20.47 -16.60 -5.05
N VAL A 234 21.04 -15.70 -4.25
CA VAL A 234 20.54 -14.32 -4.10
C VAL A 234 20.70 -13.54 -5.40
N ALA A 235 21.84 -13.69 -6.08
CA ALA A 235 22.05 -13.07 -7.38
C ALA A 235 21.02 -13.53 -8.42
N GLN A 236 20.61 -14.80 -8.41
CA GLN A 236 19.55 -15.33 -9.27
C GLN A 236 18.19 -14.70 -8.96
N VAL A 237 17.82 -14.61 -7.68
CA VAL A 237 16.57 -13.95 -7.26
C VAL A 237 16.51 -12.52 -7.79
N LEU A 238 17.55 -11.72 -7.54
CA LEU A 238 17.60 -10.32 -7.97
C LEU A 238 17.73 -10.13 -9.49
N LYS A 239 18.20 -11.15 -10.22
CA LYS A 239 18.26 -11.14 -11.68
C LYS A 239 16.88 -11.33 -12.29
N HIS A 240 16.09 -12.25 -11.75
CA HIS A 240 14.77 -12.61 -12.27
C HIS A 240 13.66 -11.69 -11.75
N GLU A 241 13.75 -11.28 -10.48
CA GLU A 241 12.74 -10.44 -9.81
C GLU A 241 13.44 -9.30 -9.05
N PRO A 242 13.93 -8.25 -9.75
CA PRO A 242 14.70 -7.16 -9.14
C PRO A 242 13.94 -6.43 -8.02
N CYS A 243 12.61 -6.36 -8.12
CA CYS A 243 11.77 -5.69 -7.14
C CYS A 243 11.82 -6.34 -5.75
N LEU A 244 12.19 -7.62 -5.64
CA LEU A 244 12.29 -8.31 -4.35
C LEU A 244 13.43 -7.78 -3.46
N ILE A 245 14.28 -6.89 -3.98
CA ILE A 245 15.24 -6.15 -3.15
C ILE A 245 14.54 -5.39 -2.02
N SER A 246 13.32 -4.90 -2.24
CA SER A 246 12.52 -4.21 -1.23
C SER A 246 12.29 -5.10 0.00
N LEU A 247 11.88 -6.35 -0.22
CA LEU A 247 11.68 -7.33 0.85
C LEU A 247 12.98 -7.62 1.60
N ALA A 248 14.11 -7.74 0.90
CA ALA A 248 15.39 -7.96 1.55
C ALA A 248 15.78 -6.77 2.44
N VAL A 249 15.55 -5.55 1.96
CA VAL A 249 15.83 -4.32 2.72
C VAL A 249 14.91 -4.24 3.93
N GLU A 250 13.60 -4.41 3.75
CA GLU A 250 12.59 -4.41 4.81
C GLU A 250 12.91 -5.45 5.89
N GLY A 251 13.08 -6.71 5.50
CA GLY A 251 13.38 -7.78 6.45
C GLY A 251 14.68 -7.57 7.22
N PHE A 252 15.67 -6.92 6.59
CA PHE A 252 16.88 -6.52 7.29
C PHE A 252 16.64 -5.32 8.21
N TYR A 253 16.01 -4.26 7.71
CA TYR A 253 15.84 -2.98 8.39
C TYR A 253 14.95 -3.10 9.64
N ASP A 254 13.84 -3.81 9.51
CA ASP A 254 12.81 -4.03 10.54
C ASP A 254 13.06 -5.30 11.38
N ARG A 255 14.26 -5.88 11.29
CA ARG A 255 14.62 -7.11 12.01
C ARG A 255 14.40 -6.99 13.52
N ASP A 256 13.87 -8.07 14.08
CA ASP A 256 13.69 -8.28 15.52
C ASP A 256 14.61 -9.41 16.05
N ILE A 257 14.46 -9.75 17.33
CA ILE A 257 15.28 -10.78 17.99
C ILE A 257 15.05 -12.17 17.35
N ASP A 258 13.85 -12.46 16.84
CA ASP A 258 13.51 -13.77 16.31
C ASP A 258 14.02 -13.95 14.87
N THR A 259 13.79 -12.96 14.02
CA THR A 259 14.33 -12.90 12.66
C THR A 259 15.86 -12.91 12.64
N MET A 260 16.49 -12.25 13.62
CA MET A 260 17.94 -12.32 13.82
C MET A 260 18.47 -13.74 14.00
N LYS A 261 17.69 -14.66 14.59
CA LYS A 261 18.10 -16.08 14.71
C LYS A 261 18.13 -16.78 13.35
N PHE A 262 17.27 -16.37 12.40
CA PHE A 262 17.30 -16.88 11.04
C PHE A 262 18.56 -16.42 10.30
N ALA A 263 18.87 -15.12 10.35
CA ALA A 263 20.08 -14.59 9.73
C ALA A 263 21.37 -15.11 10.38
N ALA A 264 21.38 -15.45 11.67
CA ALA A 264 22.54 -16.10 12.28
C ALA A 264 22.78 -17.52 11.73
N LYS A 265 21.72 -18.23 11.31
CA LYS A 265 21.77 -19.60 10.79
C LYS A 265 22.02 -19.64 9.27
N MET A 266 21.46 -18.69 8.51
CA MET A 266 21.53 -18.62 7.05
C MET A 266 21.15 -19.94 6.34
N GLY A 267 20.07 -20.59 6.78
CA GLY A 267 19.72 -21.94 6.36
C GLY A 267 19.28 -22.08 4.90
N LYS A 268 18.75 -21.01 4.28
CA LYS A 268 18.30 -21.03 2.88
C LYS A 268 19.36 -20.53 1.92
N PHE A 269 20.00 -19.39 2.23
CA PHE A 269 20.89 -18.71 1.28
C PHE A 269 22.38 -18.98 1.51
N MET A 270 22.76 -19.61 2.62
CA MET A 270 24.14 -20.08 2.87
C MET A 270 24.20 -21.50 3.47
N PRO A 271 23.53 -22.51 2.88
CA PRO A 271 23.51 -23.86 3.45
C PRO A 271 24.91 -24.50 3.54
N LYS A 272 25.86 -24.11 2.68
CA LYS A 272 27.26 -24.58 2.72
C LYS A 272 28.20 -23.66 3.50
N GLY A 273 27.66 -22.63 4.16
CA GLY A 273 28.42 -21.62 4.89
C GLY A 273 29.53 -20.99 4.05
N THR A 274 30.76 -20.97 4.56
CA THR A 274 31.90 -20.31 3.87
C THR A 274 32.28 -20.96 2.54
N GLY A 275 31.79 -22.17 2.25
CA GLY A 275 31.95 -22.85 0.97
C GLY A 275 30.90 -22.45 -0.08
N GLU A 276 29.97 -21.54 0.24
CA GLU A 276 28.99 -21.03 -0.72
C GLU A 276 29.68 -20.16 -1.79
N GLU A 277 29.27 -20.31 -3.05
CA GLU A 277 29.84 -19.53 -4.14
C GLU A 277 29.30 -18.10 -4.09
N MET A 278 30.22 -17.13 -4.11
CA MET A 278 29.92 -15.71 -4.02
C MET A 278 30.21 -15.01 -5.34
N VAL A 279 29.27 -14.20 -5.82
CA VAL A 279 29.38 -13.44 -7.05
C VAL A 279 29.17 -11.96 -6.80
N THR A 280 29.84 -11.12 -7.58
CA THR A 280 29.59 -9.68 -7.57
C THR A 280 28.58 -9.32 -8.63
N VAL A 281 27.48 -8.71 -8.22
CA VAL A 281 26.41 -8.25 -9.11
C VAL A 281 26.10 -6.79 -8.85
N SER A 282 25.44 -6.15 -9.82
CA SER A 282 24.98 -4.78 -9.67
C SER A 282 23.47 -4.73 -9.47
N VAL A 283 23.06 -4.25 -8.30
CA VAL A 283 21.68 -4.21 -7.83
C VAL A 283 21.14 -2.79 -7.94
N ARG A 284 19.87 -2.66 -8.30
CA ARG A 284 19.11 -1.40 -8.30
C ARG A 284 18.20 -1.39 -7.08
N MET A 285 18.09 -0.25 -6.41
CA MET A 285 17.17 -0.01 -5.28
C MET A 285 16.91 1.50 -5.15
N SER A 286 15.95 1.93 -4.34
CA SER A 286 15.78 3.36 -4.06
C SER A 286 16.95 3.90 -3.24
N ARG A 287 17.17 5.22 -3.24
CA ARG A 287 18.18 5.84 -2.36
C ARG A 287 17.83 5.64 -0.88
N ALA A 288 16.54 5.62 -0.54
CA ALA A 288 16.05 5.32 0.79
C ALA A 288 16.46 3.90 1.23
N MET A 289 16.21 2.87 0.41
CA MET A 289 16.65 1.49 0.69
C MET A 289 18.16 1.39 0.88
N TYR A 290 18.93 2.07 0.02
CA TYR A 290 20.39 2.08 0.15
C TYR A 290 20.82 2.70 1.49
N ALA A 291 20.24 3.83 1.86
CA ALA A 291 20.51 4.49 3.14
C ALA A 291 20.15 3.60 4.34
N GLN A 292 18.98 2.94 4.31
CA GLN A 292 18.53 1.98 5.33
C GLN A 292 19.55 0.87 5.55
N LEU A 293 20.14 0.33 4.48
CA LEU A 293 21.18 -0.69 4.57
C LEU A 293 22.51 -0.12 5.09
N VAL A 294 22.97 1.02 4.58
CA VAL A 294 24.30 1.57 4.93
C VAL A 294 24.35 2.09 6.36
N GLN A 295 23.29 2.75 6.85
CA GLN A 295 23.30 3.43 8.14
C GLN A 295 23.36 2.47 9.34
N GLN A 296 22.95 1.23 9.17
CA GLN A 296 22.90 0.26 10.26
C GLN A 296 24.19 -0.55 10.36
N THR A 297 24.88 -0.47 11.50
CA THR A 297 26.02 -1.36 11.80
C THR A 297 25.52 -2.77 12.09
N PHE A 298 26.13 -3.77 11.47
CA PHE A 298 25.70 -5.15 11.63
C PHE A 298 26.89 -6.12 11.63
N GLN A 299 26.89 -7.06 12.57
CA GLN A 299 27.92 -8.09 12.64
C GLN A 299 27.55 -9.24 11.70
N ALA A 300 28.43 -9.54 10.75
CA ALA A 300 28.20 -10.60 9.79
C ALA A 300 28.03 -11.96 10.49
N PRO A 301 27.09 -12.82 10.03
CA PRO A 301 27.01 -14.21 10.48
C PRO A 301 28.33 -14.92 10.23
N LYS A 302 28.73 -15.83 11.12
CA LYS A 302 30.02 -16.54 11.03
C LYS A 302 30.22 -17.30 9.72
N CYS A 303 29.12 -17.75 9.12
CA CYS A 303 29.12 -18.49 7.87
C CYS A 303 29.30 -17.59 6.63
N TYR A 304 29.22 -16.27 6.78
CA TYR A 304 29.36 -15.32 5.67
C TYR A 304 30.84 -14.98 5.42
N PRO A 305 31.37 -15.21 4.21
CA PRO A 305 32.80 -15.03 3.92
C PRO A 305 33.17 -13.54 3.74
N MET A 306 33.34 -12.83 4.85
CA MET A 306 33.75 -11.42 4.85
C MET A 306 35.22 -11.25 4.42
N PRO A 307 35.52 -10.35 3.46
CA PRO A 307 36.88 -9.99 3.10
C PRO A 307 37.65 -9.32 4.25
N VAL A 308 38.98 -9.27 4.11
CA VAL A 308 39.83 -8.47 5.00
C VAL A 308 39.52 -6.98 4.86
N ARG A 309 39.54 -6.24 5.97
CA ARG A 309 39.22 -4.80 6.00
C ARG A 309 40.19 -3.91 5.23
N THR A 310 41.37 -4.43 4.87
CA THR A 310 42.35 -3.72 4.06
C THR A 310 41.88 -3.52 2.62
N ASP A 311 41.08 -4.45 2.08
CA ASP A 311 40.38 -4.27 0.82
C ASP A 311 39.03 -3.58 1.08
N VAL A 312 39.08 -2.26 1.23
CA VAL A 312 37.92 -1.42 1.56
C VAL A 312 36.78 -1.64 0.56
N ARG A 313 37.09 -1.75 -0.73
CA ARG A 313 36.08 -1.92 -1.78
C ARG A 313 35.39 -3.28 -1.66
N ALA A 314 36.15 -4.37 -1.61
CA ALA A 314 35.57 -5.69 -1.47
C ALA A 314 34.80 -5.83 -0.16
N TYR A 315 35.28 -5.20 0.92
CA TYR A 315 34.60 -5.19 2.21
C TYR A 315 33.24 -4.50 2.13
N VAL A 316 33.14 -3.30 1.53
CA VAL A 316 31.85 -2.59 1.38
C VAL A 316 30.89 -3.36 0.46
N GLU A 317 31.38 -3.91 -0.65
CA GLU A 317 30.58 -4.75 -1.56
C GLU A 317 30.04 -6.00 -0.83
N ALA A 318 30.85 -6.63 0.01
CA ALA A 318 30.46 -7.81 0.80
C ALA A 318 29.58 -7.46 2.00
N GLU A 319 29.80 -6.34 2.67
CA GLU A 319 28.97 -5.89 3.79
C GLU A 319 27.56 -5.60 3.32
N LEU A 320 27.41 -4.86 2.21
CA LEU A 320 26.08 -4.59 1.68
C LEU A 320 25.40 -5.86 1.18
N GLY A 321 26.14 -6.73 0.50
CA GLY A 321 25.62 -8.03 0.06
C GLY A 321 25.23 -8.95 1.23
N MET A 322 25.97 -8.90 2.34
CA MET A 322 25.67 -9.64 3.57
C MET A 322 24.35 -9.18 4.18
N LYS A 323 24.12 -7.87 4.27
CA LYS A 323 22.85 -7.31 4.79
C LYS A 323 21.66 -7.74 3.92
N ILE A 324 21.79 -7.65 2.60
CA ILE A 324 20.76 -8.11 1.64
C ILE A 324 20.49 -9.61 1.80
N THR A 325 21.54 -10.42 1.89
CA THR A 325 21.40 -11.89 2.03
C THR A 325 20.72 -12.25 3.35
N CYS A 326 21.08 -11.57 4.44
CA CYS A 326 20.44 -11.74 5.74
C CYS A 326 18.95 -11.35 5.69
N GLY A 327 18.63 -10.22 5.07
CA GLY A 327 17.25 -9.77 4.90
C GLY A 327 16.39 -10.76 4.12
N PHE A 328 16.91 -11.30 3.01
CA PHE A 328 16.23 -12.38 2.29
C PHE A 328 16.02 -13.63 3.14
N GLU A 329 17.03 -14.04 3.92
CA GLU A 329 16.90 -15.18 4.83
C GLU A 329 15.79 -14.95 5.86
N MET A 330 15.77 -13.76 6.49
CA MET A 330 14.75 -13.39 7.47
C MET A 330 13.35 -13.46 6.85
N MET A 331 13.13 -12.80 5.71
CA MET A 331 11.83 -12.79 5.04
C MET A 331 11.40 -14.19 4.60
N TYR A 332 12.32 -14.98 4.06
CA TYR A 332 12.01 -16.35 3.63
C TYR A 332 11.55 -17.22 4.80
N GLN A 333 12.29 -17.20 5.92
CA GLN A 333 11.96 -18.04 7.08
C GLN A 333 10.69 -17.55 7.78
N MET A 334 10.47 -16.23 7.86
CA MET A 334 9.21 -15.67 8.36
C MET A 334 8.02 -16.14 7.53
N ARG A 335 8.03 -15.92 6.22
CA ARG A 335 6.93 -16.32 5.33
C ARG A 335 6.72 -17.83 5.33
N LYS A 336 7.79 -18.62 5.42
CA LYS A 336 7.70 -20.07 5.57
C LYS A 336 7.01 -20.45 6.88
N LYS A 337 7.37 -19.82 7.99
CA LYS A 337 6.74 -20.05 9.30
C LYS A 337 5.28 -19.63 9.29
N GLU A 338 4.96 -18.46 8.77
CA GLU A 338 3.58 -17.98 8.60
C GLU A 338 2.75 -18.92 7.71
N GLY A 339 3.33 -19.45 6.63
CA GLY A 339 2.68 -20.44 5.79
C GLY A 339 2.34 -21.73 6.54
N LEU A 340 3.27 -22.22 7.36
CA LEU A 340 3.05 -23.40 8.21
C LEU A 340 2.00 -23.15 9.31
N GLU A 341 1.97 -21.93 9.86
CA GLU A 341 1.00 -21.50 10.87
C GLU A 341 -0.35 -21.08 10.28
N GLY A 342 -0.49 -21.02 8.95
CA GLY A 342 -1.70 -20.53 8.29
C GLY A 342 -1.96 -19.03 8.52
N LYS A 343 -0.93 -18.22 8.76
CA LYS A 343 -1.05 -16.78 9.10
C LYS A 343 -0.51 -15.80 8.05
N GLY A 344 -0.13 -16.28 6.86
CA GLY A 344 0.43 -15.40 5.82
C GLY A 344 -0.63 -14.65 5.00
N SER A 345 -0.23 -13.63 4.25
CA SER A 345 -1.12 -12.91 3.30
C SER A 345 -1.82 -13.83 2.28
N THR A 346 -1.22 -14.99 1.99
CA THR A 346 -1.80 -16.01 1.13
C THR A 346 -2.98 -16.72 1.81
N TRP A 347 -2.96 -16.87 3.13
CA TRP A 347 -4.10 -17.33 3.92
C TRP A 347 -5.22 -16.29 3.90
N GLU A 348 -4.90 -15.00 4.07
CA GLU A 348 -5.90 -13.93 3.99
C GLU A 348 -6.55 -13.88 2.61
N LYS A 349 -5.77 -13.94 1.53
CA LYS A 349 -6.30 -14.02 0.15
C LYS A 349 -7.10 -15.30 -0.10
N PHE A 350 -6.69 -16.42 0.50
CA PHE A 350 -7.44 -17.67 0.43
C PHE A 350 -8.77 -17.55 1.19
N MET A 351 -8.78 -16.92 2.36
CA MET A 351 -9.97 -16.62 3.15
C MET A 351 -10.91 -15.67 2.39
N GLU A 352 -10.40 -14.59 1.81
CA GLU A 352 -11.17 -13.70 0.94
C GLU A 352 -11.74 -14.45 -0.28
N SER A 353 -10.99 -15.41 -0.83
CA SER A 353 -11.47 -16.26 -1.92
C SER A 353 -12.60 -17.18 -1.48
N LEU A 354 -12.51 -17.76 -0.27
CA LEU A 354 -13.56 -18.61 0.31
C LEU A 354 -14.82 -17.81 0.63
N GLU A 355 -14.66 -16.59 1.15
CA GLU A 355 -15.77 -15.66 1.36
C GLU A 355 -16.45 -15.31 0.04
N ARG A 356 -15.66 -14.98 -0.99
CA ARG A 356 -16.17 -14.70 -2.34
C ARG A 356 -16.85 -15.88 -2.99
N SER A 357 -16.38 -17.10 -2.73
CA SER A 357 -17.01 -18.34 -3.25
C SER A 357 -18.24 -18.77 -2.44
N GLY A 358 -18.65 -18.01 -1.42
CA GLY A 358 -19.80 -18.34 -0.58
C GLY A 358 -19.57 -19.56 0.32
N TYR A 359 -18.31 -19.93 0.59
CA TYR A 359 -17.95 -21.12 1.39
C TYR A 359 -18.58 -21.08 2.79
N PHE A 360 -18.66 -19.89 3.39
CA PHE A 360 -19.23 -19.67 4.71
C PHE A 360 -20.75 -19.49 4.72
N GLN A 361 -21.43 -19.57 3.56
CA GLN A 361 -22.89 -19.57 3.44
C GLN A 361 -23.62 -18.42 4.19
N GLY A 362 -22.97 -17.27 4.34
CA GLY A 362 -23.53 -16.13 5.09
C GLY A 362 -23.62 -16.32 6.60
N LEU A 363 -22.91 -17.32 7.16
CA LEU A 363 -22.85 -17.55 8.60
C LEU A 363 -22.17 -16.37 9.32
N LEU A 364 -22.71 -16.01 10.49
CA LEU A 364 -22.17 -14.93 11.31
C LEU A 364 -20.76 -15.29 11.83
N PRO A 365 -19.80 -14.34 11.73
CA PRO A 365 -18.47 -14.51 12.31
C PRO A 365 -18.55 -14.86 13.81
N GLY A 366 -17.96 -15.98 14.19
CA GLY A 366 -17.89 -16.45 15.58
C GLY A 366 -18.92 -17.52 15.99
N SER A 367 -19.89 -17.85 15.14
CA SER A 367 -20.74 -19.04 15.33
C SER A 367 -19.92 -20.34 15.35
N LYS A 368 -20.42 -21.40 16.00
CA LYS A 368 -19.70 -22.69 16.10
C LYS A 368 -19.43 -23.28 14.71
N GLU A 369 -20.40 -23.15 13.82
CA GLU A 369 -20.36 -23.65 12.45
C GLU A 369 -19.37 -22.84 11.60
N TYR A 370 -19.33 -21.51 11.77
CA TYR A 370 -18.32 -20.66 11.13
C TYR A 370 -16.90 -21.01 11.61
N LYS A 371 -16.70 -21.21 12.92
CA LYS A 371 -15.41 -21.65 13.46
C LYS A 371 -14.98 -23.01 12.90
N ARG A 372 -15.90 -23.97 12.80
CA ARG A 372 -15.64 -25.29 12.20
C ARG A 372 -15.25 -25.19 10.72
N LEU A 373 -15.92 -24.32 9.95
CA LEU A 373 -15.56 -24.07 8.54
C LEU A 373 -14.19 -23.41 8.41
N ILE A 374 -13.83 -22.50 9.31
CA ILE A 374 -12.48 -21.94 9.38
C ILE A 374 -11.45 -23.03 9.67
N GLU A 375 -11.68 -23.87 10.68
CA GLU A 375 -10.76 -24.97 11.03
C GLU A 375 -10.56 -25.94 9.85
N ASN A 376 -11.65 -26.29 9.14
CA ASN A 376 -11.57 -27.12 7.93
C ASN A 376 -10.83 -26.40 6.78
N ALA A 377 -11.05 -25.11 6.60
CA ALA A 377 -10.35 -24.29 5.61
C ALA A 377 -8.86 -24.18 5.94
N GLU A 378 -8.50 -24.03 7.22
CA GLU A 378 -7.12 -23.99 7.70
C GLU A 378 -6.43 -25.34 7.45
N GLU A 379 -7.09 -26.44 7.78
CA GLU A 379 -6.58 -27.79 7.54
C GLU A 379 -6.42 -28.05 6.03
N TYR A 380 -7.42 -27.69 5.23
CA TYR A 380 -7.33 -27.76 3.77
C TYR A 380 -6.20 -26.90 3.23
N TYR A 381 -6.02 -25.67 3.71
CA TYR A 381 -4.97 -24.77 3.28
C TYR A 381 -3.58 -25.26 3.68
N ARG A 382 -3.40 -25.75 4.90
CA ARG A 382 -2.16 -26.40 5.35
C ARG A 382 -1.84 -27.61 4.47
N ASN A 383 -2.83 -28.45 4.16
CA ASN A 383 -2.67 -29.67 3.36
C ASN A 383 -2.54 -29.39 1.84
N SER A 384 -3.09 -28.28 1.35
CA SER A 384 -3.03 -27.85 -0.06
C SER A 384 -1.89 -26.87 -0.35
N SER A 385 -1.12 -26.46 0.66
CA SER A 385 -0.04 -25.48 0.54
C SER A 385 1.06 -25.96 -0.41
N LEU A 386 0.85 -25.66 -1.70
CA LEU A 386 1.84 -25.23 -2.68
C LEU A 386 3.23 -25.89 -2.52
N HIS A 387 3.31 -27.18 -2.80
CA HIS A 387 4.59 -27.89 -2.96
C HIS A 387 5.41 -27.47 -4.20
N SER A 388 5.13 -26.35 -4.88
CA SER A 388 5.67 -26.17 -6.24
C SER A 388 6.10 -24.77 -6.69
N ARG A 389 5.95 -23.69 -5.92
CA ARG A 389 6.48 -22.37 -6.33
C ARG A 389 6.99 -21.53 -5.16
N ALA A 390 8.17 -21.89 -4.65
CA ALA A 390 9.04 -21.05 -3.83
C ALA A 390 10.51 -21.41 -4.10
#